data_AF-A0A9W8XDJ1-F1
#
_entry.id   AF-A0A9W8XDJ1-F1
#
_cell.length_a   1.000
_cell.length_b   1.000
_cell.length_c   1.000
_cell.angle_alpha   90.00
_cell.angle_beta   90.00
_cell.angle_gamma   90.00
#
_symmetry.space_group_name_H-M   'P 1'
#
loop_
_entity.id
_entity.type
_entity.pdbx_description
1 polymer ?
#
loop_
_entity_poly.entity_id
_entity_poly.type
_entity_poly.pdbx_seq_one_letter_code
_entity_poly.pdbx_strand_id
1 'polypeptide(L)'
;MTTPKTILITGANKGLGLGIAQVAATRDPSAHYILTSRNVEAGEKAIQDMKNSGIEASFELLQLDITNDAEILKAAEYVTTKHGKLDGKSIYRRDKNSSLTLVGNLAELLSVNVTSVYCMCEAFRPLLDRSSQPKVINITSGLGSIANTLNTKMASLPLYGVSKVALNGLTAHLQAGENTNKDKAEGSKIRFYTVAPGVLNTTLVFLHNKGKDPAVGAEVVVQLLMSDEYPGGTQWEFKDDKMQEIPWEVSWIRLEPESGGWIWLGVGTNSRYADISGPAQSYTLGDSPLELTAGLLQVTGILEVTGLREVPALREVTGLPEVNGLLEVNGLLAVAARGPNYMNTGILKSDPNV
;
A
#
# COMPACT_ATOMS: atom_id res chain seq x y z
N MET A 1 14.34 26.46 -14.54
CA MET A 1 14.82 25.06 -14.54
C MET A 1 14.26 24.40 -13.30
N THR A 2 13.52 23.29 -13.44
CA THR A 2 13.05 22.52 -12.28
C THR A 2 14.25 21.90 -11.59
N THR A 3 14.41 22.13 -10.29
CA THR A 3 15.49 21.51 -9.51
C THR A 3 15.35 19.98 -9.59
N PRO A 4 16.43 19.23 -9.88
CA PRO A 4 16.42 17.78 -9.86
C PRO A 4 15.76 17.20 -8.60
N LYS A 5 15.09 16.05 -8.75
CA LYS A 5 14.60 15.30 -7.59
C LYS A 5 15.79 14.69 -6.86
N THR A 6 15.81 14.78 -5.53
CA THR A 6 16.78 14.08 -4.70
C THR A 6 16.11 12.85 -4.08
N ILE A 7 16.59 11.65 -4.39
CA ILE A 7 16.01 10.37 -3.97
C ILE A 7 17.02 9.59 -3.15
N LEU A 8 16.67 9.21 -1.92
CA LEU A 8 17.52 8.39 -1.04
C LEU A 8 17.02 6.95 -0.98
N ILE A 9 17.89 5.98 -1.28
CA ILE A 9 17.56 4.55 -1.27
C ILE A 9 18.47 3.85 -0.28
N THR A 10 17.90 3.27 0.77
CA THR A 10 18.70 2.56 1.77
C THR A 10 19.02 1.12 1.36
N GLY A 11 20.17 0.62 1.78
CA GLY A 11 20.56 -0.78 1.49
C GLY A 11 20.69 -1.05 -0.01
N ALA A 12 21.14 -0.05 -0.77
CA ALA A 12 21.12 -0.03 -2.23
C ALA A 12 22.31 -0.74 -2.89
N ASN A 13 23.18 -1.40 -2.12
CA ASN A 13 24.34 -2.10 -2.66
C ASN A 13 24.03 -3.48 -3.27
N LYS A 14 22.82 -4.03 -3.05
CA LYS A 14 22.39 -5.34 -3.59
C LYS A 14 20.89 -5.59 -3.45
N GLY A 15 20.39 -6.63 -4.12
CA GLY A 15 19.02 -7.11 -3.96
C GLY A 15 18.00 -6.06 -4.37
N LEU A 16 16.88 -5.97 -3.63
CA LEU A 16 15.80 -5.02 -3.96
C LEU A 16 16.25 -3.56 -3.95
N GLY A 17 17.07 -3.12 -2.99
CA GLY A 17 17.56 -1.74 -2.95
C GLY A 17 18.34 -1.36 -4.22
N LEU A 18 19.19 -2.26 -4.72
CA LEU A 18 19.89 -2.07 -5.99
C LEU A 18 18.94 -2.08 -7.18
N GLY A 19 17.97 -3.01 -7.20
CA GLY A 19 16.95 -3.06 -8.25
C GLY A 19 16.12 -1.78 -8.32
N ILE A 20 15.76 -1.20 -7.17
CA ILE A 20 15.07 0.11 -7.10
C ILE A 20 15.96 1.21 -7.68
N ALA A 21 17.24 1.26 -7.30
CA ALA A 21 18.16 2.26 -7.83
C ALA A 21 18.30 2.15 -9.35
N GLN A 22 18.45 0.93 -9.88
CA GLN A 22 18.57 0.67 -11.31
C GLN A 22 17.32 1.11 -12.08
N VAL A 23 16.13 0.64 -11.67
CA VAL A 23 14.89 0.93 -12.37
C VAL A 23 14.51 2.40 -12.25
N ALA A 24 14.65 3.02 -11.07
CA ALA A 24 14.36 4.43 -10.87
C ALA A 24 15.29 5.31 -11.71
N ALA A 25 16.61 5.09 -11.62
CA ALA A 25 17.60 5.88 -12.34
C ALA A 25 17.53 5.72 -13.86
N THR A 26 17.08 4.57 -14.35
CA THR A 26 16.81 4.37 -15.78
C THR A 26 15.60 5.18 -16.25
N ARG A 27 14.54 5.29 -15.42
CA ARG A 27 13.30 5.97 -15.80
C ARG A 27 13.33 7.48 -15.58
N ASP A 28 14.05 7.94 -14.58
CA ASP A 28 14.27 9.35 -14.31
C ASP A 28 15.79 9.61 -14.16
N PRO A 29 16.52 9.71 -15.29
CA PRO A 29 17.95 10.01 -15.29
C PRO A 29 18.26 11.45 -14.87
N SER A 30 17.24 12.31 -14.81
CA SER A 30 17.41 13.71 -14.39
C SER A 30 17.52 13.87 -12.87
N ALA A 31 17.09 12.85 -12.10
CA ALA A 31 17.16 12.84 -10.66
C ALA A 31 18.57 12.54 -10.12
N HIS A 32 18.79 12.96 -8.88
CA HIS A 32 19.96 12.64 -8.09
C HIS A 32 19.64 11.54 -7.06
N TYR A 33 20.40 10.45 -7.10
CA TYR A 33 20.19 9.25 -6.29
C TYR A 33 21.28 9.11 -5.22
N ILE A 34 20.88 9.26 -3.96
CA ILE A 34 21.71 8.98 -2.79
C ILE A 34 21.50 7.53 -2.39
N LEU A 35 22.47 6.69 -2.67
CA LEU A 35 22.47 5.27 -2.34
C LEU A 35 23.14 5.07 -0.99
N THR A 36 22.51 4.31 -0.10
CA THR A 36 23.14 3.97 1.19
C THR A 36 23.58 2.53 1.30
N SER A 37 24.73 2.32 1.94
CA SER A 37 25.30 0.99 2.21
C SER A 37 26.11 1.01 3.49
N ARG A 38 26.13 -0.11 4.23
CA ARG A 38 27.03 -0.29 5.38
C ARG A 38 28.48 -0.54 4.96
N ASN A 39 28.64 -1.23 3.84
CA ASN A 39 29.94 -1.53 3.25
C ASN A 39 30.17 -0.60 2.06
N VAL A 40 31.16 0.27 2.20
CA VAL A 40 31.45 1.34 1.22
C VAL A 40 31.86 0.72 -0.11
N GLU A 41 32.77 -0.26 -0.12
CA GLU A 41 33.31 -0.84 -1.36
C GLU A 41 32.20 -1.49 -2.20
N ALA A 42 31.26 -2.20 -1.57
CA ALA A 42 30.12 -2.80 -2.26
C ALA A 42 29.14 -1.76 -2.79
N GLY A 43 29.00 -0.62 -2.10
CA GLY A 43 28.19 0.51 -2.56
C GLY A 43 28.80 1.20 -3.77
N GLU A 44 30.11 1.47 -3.74
CA GLU A 44 30.86 2.06 -4.85
C GLU A 44 30.82 1.15 -6.07
N LYS A 45 31.04 -0.16 -5.86
CA LYS A 45 30.93 -1.15 -6.93
C LYS A 45 29.54 -1.13 -7.56
N ALA A 46 28.47 -1.09 -6.76
CA ALA A 46 27.10 -1.05 -7.28
C ALA A 46 26.84 0.20 -8.15
N ILE A 47 27.33 1.37 -7.73
CA ILE A 47 27.25 2.60 -8.53
C ILE A 47 28.05 2.44 -9.84
N GLN A 48 29.27 1.91 -9.78
CA GLN A 48 30.10 1.73 -10.95
C GLN A 48 29.49 0.75 -11.94
N ASP A 49 28.92 -0.37 -11.46
CA ASP A 49 28.23 -1.35 -12.30
C ASP A 49 27.02 -0.72 -13.01
N MET A 50 26.25 0.14 -12.33
CA MET A 50 25.12 0.87 -12.95
C MET A 50 25.60 1.83 -14.04
N LYS A 51 26.65 2.61 -13.78
CA LYS A 51 27.26 3.51 -14.78
C LYS A 51 27.79 2.74 -15.99
N ASN A 52 28.49 1.62 -15.75
CA ASN A 52 29.01 0.75 -16.81
C ASN A 52 27.89 0.12 -17.65
N SER A 53 26.70 -0.03 -17.07
CA SER A 53 25.50 -0.52 -17.78
C SER A 53 24.76 0.58 -18.57
N GLY A 54 25.30 1.80 -18.62
CA GLY A 54 24.74 2.92 -19.38
C GLY A 54 23.70 3.75 -18.62
N ILE A 55 23.56 3.58 -17.30
CA ILE A 55 22.65 4.43 -16.51
C ILE A 55 23.34 5.77 -16.24
N GLU A 56 22.82 6.85 -16.84
CA GLU A 56 23.42 8.19 -16.84
C GLU A 56 23.03 9.07 -15.64
N ALA A 57 22.20 8.56 -14.73
CA ALA A 57 21.75 9.34 -13.58
C ALA A 57 22.88 9.78 -12.66
N SER A 58 22.64 10.85 -11.89
CA SER A 58 23.57 11.30 -10.87
C SER A 58 23.49 10.38 -9.64
N PHE A 59 24.61 9.77 -9.25
CA PHE A 59 24.69 8.88 -8.09
C PHE A 59 25.65 9.42 -7.04
N GLU A 60 25.26 9.25 -5.78
CA GLU A 60 26.06 9.52 -4.61
C GLU A 60 25.98 8.35 -3.63
N LEU A 61 27.12 7.96 -3.05
CA LEU A 61 27.16 6.96 -1.98
C LEU A 61 27.19 7.65 -0.62
N LEU A 62 26.35 7.18 0.30
CA LEU A 62 26.37 7.55 1.70
C LEU A 62 26.50 6.30 2.57
N GLN A 63 27.57 6.21 3.37
CA GLN A 63 27.67 5.11 4.33
C GLN A 63 26.60 5.27 5.40
N LEU A 64 25.79 4.23 5.63
CA LEU A 64 24.73 4.27 6.63
C LEU A 64 24.34 2.88 7.10
N ASP A 65 24.45 2.66 8.41
CA ASP A 65 23.74 1.63 9.15
C ASP A 65 22.50 2.23 9.82
N ILE A 66 21.30 1.86 9.36
CA ILE A 66 20.06 2.44 9.90
C ILE A 66 19.76 2.02 11.36
N THR A 67 20.48 1.06 11.97
CA THR A 67 20.32 0.78 13.41
C THR A 67 21.22 1.63 14.30
N ASN A 68 22.03 2.50 13.70
CA ASN A 68 22.89 3.41 14.43
C ASN A 68 22.30 4.83 14.34
N ASP A 69 21.63 5.27 15.40
CA ASP A 69 20.99 6.59 15.47
C ASP A 69 21.98 7.73 15.18
N ALA A 70 23.23 7.61 15.63
CA ALA A 70 24.25 8.61 15.36
C ALA A 70 24.63 8.67 13.87
N GLU A 71 24.63 7.54 13.16
CA GLU A 71 24.83 7.53 11.70
C GLU A 71 23.61 8.09 10.96
N ILE A 72 22.39 7.81 11.43
CA ILE A 72 21.16 8.38 10.87
C ILE A 72 21.17 9.90 10.95
N LEU A 73 21.50 10.45 12.13
CA LEU A 73 21.55 11.90 12.35
C LEU A 73 22.64 12.56 11.49
N LYS A 74 23.84 11.97 11.45
CA LYS A 74 24.93 12.44 10.57
C LYS A 74 24.54 12.41 9.11
N ALA A 75 23.85 11.36 8.67
CA ALA A 75 23.36 11.25 7.30
C ALA A 75 22.33 12.35 6.97
N ALA A 76 21.39 12.62 7.89
CA ALA A 76 20.41 13.69 7.71
C ALA A 76 21.08 15.08 7.67
N GLU A 77 22.04 15.34 8.55
CA GLU A 77 22.81 16.60 8.57
C GLU A 77 23.62 16.78 7.28
N TYR A 78 24.26 15.71 6.81
CA TYR A 78 25.02 15.70 5.57
C TYR A 78 24.13 16.03 4.35
N VAL A 79 22.97 15.36 4.21
CA VAL A 79 22.03 15.63 3.11
C VAL A 79 21.46 17.05 3.24
N THR A 80 21.22 17.53 4.46
CA THR A 80 20.77 18.91 4.69
C THR A 80 21.80 19.92 4.19
N THR A 81 23.07 19.73 4.53
CA THR A 81 24.14 20.65 4.18
C THR A 81 24.42 20.67 2.68
N LYS A 82 24.40 19.49 2.04
CA LYS A 82 24.80 19.34 0.64
C LYS A 82 23.67 19.54 -0.37
N HIS A 83 22.48 19.02 -0.06
CA HIS A 83 21.35 18.93 -1.00
C HIS A 83 20.18 19.84 -0.63
N GLY A 84 20.07 20.21 0.65
CA GLY A 84 19.05 21.15 1.14
C GLY A 84 17.62 20.62 1.19
N LYS A 85 17.26 19.58 0.43
CA LYS A 85 15.94 18.91 0.39
C LYS A 85 16.04 17.41 0.08
N LEU A 86 14.96 16.67 0.31
CA LEU A 86 14.78 15.27 -0.13
C LEU A 86 13.37 15.08 -0.71
N ASP A 87 13.24 14.55 -1.92
CA ASP A 87 11.94 14.39 -2.60
C ASP A 87 11.36 12.97 -2.44
N GLY A 88 12.22 11.96 -2.32
CA GLY A 88 11.79 10.57 -2.14
C GLY A 88 12.75 9.76 -1.27
N LYS A 89 12.21 8.85 -0.46
CA LYS A 89 13.00 7.91 0.33
C LYS A 89 12.43 6.50 0.27
N SER A 90 13.27 5.52 -0.04
CA SER A 90 12.94 4.09 0.05
C SER A 90 13.74 3.43 1.18
N ILE A 91 13.05 2.88 2.19
CA ILE A 91 13.68 2.30 3.37
C ILE A 91 13.63 0.76 3.30
N TYR A 92 14.80 0.18 3.05
CA TYR A 92 15.08 -1.25 3.02
C TYR A 92 16.29 -1.60 3.90
N ARG A 93 16.18 -2.67 4.70
CA ARG A 93 17.30 -3.27 5.45
C ARG A 93 17.27 -4.79 5.43
N ARG A 94 18.49 -5.36 5.37
CA ARG A 94 18.81 -6.79 5.50
C ARG A 94 19.61 -7.04 6.77
N ASP A 95 19.29 -8.11 7.50
CA ASP A 95 20.21 -8.69 8.47
C ASP A 95 21.09 -9.79 7.85
N LYS A 96 22.35 -9.87 8.31
CA LYS A 96 23.31 -10.94 7.93
C LYS A 96 23.45 -11.98 9.05
N ASN A 97 23.03 -11.67 10.28
CA ASN A 97 23.35 -12.46 11.46
C ASN A 97 22.17 -13.15 12.14
N SER A 98 20.94 -13.05 11.61
CA SER A 98 19.93 -14.00 12.04
C SER A 98 20.22 -15.35 11.36
N SER A 99 21.10 -16.13 11.99
CA SER A 99 20.73 -17.53 12.21
C SER A 99 19.37 -17.47 12.88
N LEU A 100 18.31 -17.42 12.06
CA LEU A 100 16.94 -17.61 12.50
C LEU A 100 16.88 -19.06 12.95
N THR A 101 17.45 -19.35 14.11
CA THR A 101 16.89 -20.35 14.99
C THR A 101 15.40 -20.00 15.11
N LEU A 102 14.55 -21.00 15.32
CA LEU A 102 13.09 -20.84 15.43
C LEU A 102 12.62 -19.68 16.35
N VAL A 103 13.53 -19.11 17.14
CA VAL A 103 13.37 -17.99 18.07
C VAL A 103 14.26 -16.81 17.63
N GLY A 104 13.93 -16.15 16.52
CA GLY A 104 14.46 -14.80 16.29
C GLY A 104 14.00 -13.88 17.44
N ASN A 105 14.88 -13.04 17.99
CA ASN A 105 14.45 -12.11 19.04
C ASN A 105 13.49 -11.09 18.43
N LEU A 106 12.20 -11.14 18.81
CA LEU A 106 11.20 -10.20 18.32
C LEU A 106 11.62 -8.74 18.57
N ALA A 107 12.30 -8.46 19.68
CA ALA A 107 12.80 -7.12 19.98
C ALA A 107 13.84 -6.64 18.95
N GLU A 108 14.72 -7.52 18.47
CA GLU A 108 15.69 -7.20 17.41
C GLU A 108 14.97 -6.96 16.08
N LEU A 109 14.03 -7.82 15.71
CA LEU A 109 13.22 -7.64 14.49
C LEU A 109 12.42 -6.34 14.52
N LEU A 110 11.81 -5.98 15.65
CA LEU A 110 11.08 -4.72 15.80
C LEU A 110 12.03 -3.51 15.81
N SER A 111 13.17 -3.60 16.50
CA SER A 111 14.19 -2.55 16.50
C SER A 111 14.66 -2.25 15.08
N VAL A 112 14.96 -3.30 14.31
CA VAL A 112 15.43 -3.19 12.93
C VAL A 112 14.31 -2.76 11.97
N ASN A 113 13.15 -3.41 11.98
CA ASN A 113 12.12 -3.19 10.95
C ASN A 113 11.16 -2.05 11.26
N VAL A 114 11.09 -1.59 12.51
CA VAL A 114 10.10 -0.60 12.96
C VAL A 114 10.80 0.61 13.56
N THR A 115 11.53 0.44 14.66
CA THR A 115 12.16 1.56 15.38
C THR A 115 13.14 2.32 14.50
N SER A 116 14.03 1.60 13.80
CA SER A 116 15.01 2.23 12.90
C SER A 116 14.36 3.00 11.75
N VAL A 117 13.22 2.49 11.24
CA VAL A 117 12.46 3.14 10.17
C VAL A 117 11.80 4.41 10.68
N TYR A 118 11.24 4.38 11.89
CA TYR A 118 10.71 5.57 12.54
C TYR A 118 11.80 6.64 12.75
N CYS A 119 12.95 6.28 13.32
CA CYS A 119 14.09 7.19 13.49
C CYS A 119 14.52 7.79 12.14
N MET A 120 14.54 6.98 11.09
CA MET A 120 14.84 7.43 9.73
C MET A 120 13.79 8.37 9.14
N CYS A 121 12.51 8.22 9.49
CA CYS A 121 11.46 9.15 9.06
C CYS A 121 11.63 10.49 9.79
N GLU A 122 11.76 10.47 11.11
CA GLU A 122 11.90 11.67 11.94
C GLU A 122 13.16 12.48 11.58
N ALA A 123 14.31 11.82 11.47
CA ALA A 123 15.58 12.50 11.17
C ALA A 123 15.57 13.19 9.80
N PHE A 124 14.87 12.64 8.82
CA PHE A 124 14.80 13.20 7.46
C PHE A 124 13.56 14.07 7.22
N ARG A 125 12.63 14.15 8.17
CA ARG A 125 11.40 14.95 8.05
C ARG A 125 11.68 16.41 7.69
N PRO A 126 12.66 17.13 8.31
CA PRO A 126 12.95 18.51 7.94
C PRO A 126 13.39 18.70 6.48
N LEU A 127 13.96 17.67 5.84
CA LEU A 127 14.35 17.70 4.43
C LEU A 127 13.17 17.40 3.50
N LEU A 128 12.32 16.46 3.90
CA LEU A 128 11.09 16.13 3.19
C LEU A 128 10.12 17.31 3.18
N ASP A 129 10.03 18.06 4.28
CA ASP A 129 9.18 19.25 4.41
C ASP A 129 9.55 20.37 3.43
N ARG A 130 10.76 20.34 2.85
CA ARG A 130 11.22 21.29 1.83
C ARG A 130 10.96 20.82 0.40
N SER A 131 10.52 19.58 0.22
CA SER A 131 10.09 19.07 -1.08
C SER A 131 8.69 19.55 -1.39
N SER A 132 8.42 19.81 -2.67
CA SER A 132 7.07 20.13 -3.14
C SER A 132 6.17 18.89 -3.25
N GLN A 133 6.75 17.69 -3.25
CA GLN A 133 6.03 16.41 -3.38
C GLN A 133 6.76 15.29 -2.61
N PRO A 134 6.90 15.39 -1.27
CA PRO A 134 7.69 14.43 -0.50
C PRO A 134 7.02 13.05 -0.41
N LYS A 135 7.81 12.00 -0.67
CA LYS A 135 7.34 10.60 -0.56
C LYS A 135 8.27 9.75 0.30
N VAL A 136 7.68 8.94 1.18
CA VAL A 136 8.37 7.93 1.98
C VAL A 136 7.77 6.57 1.66
N ILE A 137 8.61 5.63 1.20
CA ILE A 137 8.19 4.28 0.82
C ILE A 137 8.89 3.27 1.73
N ASN A 138 8.11 2.63 2.59
CA ASN A 138 8.57 1.62 3.53
C ASN A 138 8.41 0.22 2.93
N ILE A 139 9.52 -0.51 2.79
CA ILE A 139 9.48 -1.87 2.24
C ILE A 139 8.97 -2.86 3.30
N THR A 140 7.73 -3.31 3.13
CA THR A 140 7.07 -4.25 4.03
C THR A 140 7.07 -5.68 3.43
N SER A 141 5.97 -6.41 3.54
CA SER A 141 5.72 -7.71 2.94
C SER A 141 4.21 -7.93 2.79
N GLY A 142 3.79 -8.84 1.92
CA GLY A 142 2.40 -9.32 1.91
C GLY A 142 1.98 -9.91 3.27
N LEU A 143 2.94 -10.41 4.07
CA LEU A 143 2.73 -10.86 5.46
C LEU A 143 2.43 -9.73 6.46
N GLY A 144 2.60 -8.47 6.06
CA GLY A 144 2.17 -7.33 6.86
C GLY A 144 0.65 -7.09 6.79
N SER A 145 -0.04 -7.72 5.84
CA SER A 145 -1.49 -7.71 5.76
C SER A 145 -2.06 -8.84 6.63
N ILE A 146 -2.86 -8.47 7.63
CA ILE A 146 -3.61 -9.42 8.46
C ILE A 146 -4.64 -10.13 7.57
N ALA A 147 -5.28 -9.39 6.65
CA ALA A 147 -6.24 -9.97 5.70
C ALA A 147 -5.64 -11.08 4.84
N ASN A 148 -4.49 -10.83 4.21
CA ASN A 148 -3.81 -11.85 3.42
C ASN A 148 -3.37 -13.02 4.28
N THR A 149 -2.85 -12.75 5.48
CA THR A 149 -2.36 -13.79 6.40
C THR A 149 -3.48 -14.77 6.82
N LEU A 150 -4.71 -14.27 7.01
CA LEU A 150 -5.85 -15.09 7.43
C LEU A 150 -6.59 -15.75 6.25
N ASN A 151 -6.64 -15.09 5.09
CA ASN A 151 -7.53 -15.50 3.99
C ASN A 151 -6.81 -16.05 2.76
N THR A 152 -5.48 -15.98 2.68
CA THR A 152 -4.72 -16.46 1.53
C THR A 152 -3.65 -17.46 1.95
N LYS A 153 -3.17 -18.28 1.00
CA LYS A 153 -2.08 -19.23 1.25
C LYS A 153 -0.75 -18.51 1.32
N MET A 154 -0.40 -18.02 2.52
CA MET A 154 0.85 -17.33 2.81
C MET A 154 1.85 -18.24 3.55
N ALA A 155 3.14 -17.92 3.46
CA ALA A 155 4.15 -18.57 4.28
C ALA A 155 3.97 -18.21 5.77
N SER A 156 4.06 -19.20 6.67
CA SER A 156 3.97 -18.94 8.11
C SER A 156 5.32 -18.51 8.66
N LEU A 157 5.47 -17.21 8.93
CA LEU A 157 6.66 -16.61 9.56
C LEU A 157 6.22 -15.61 10.64
N PRO A 158 5.71 -16.07 11.81
CA PRO A 158 4.97 -15.22 12.75
C PRO A 158 5.72 -13.97 13.20
N LEU A 159 6.99 -14.09 13.65
CA LEU A 159 7.74 -12.93 14.17
C LEU A 159 8.10 -11.92 13.07
N TYR A 160 8.40 -12.42 11.87
CA TYR A 160 8.63 -11.55 10.72
C TYR A 160 7.34 -10.85 10.30
N GLY A 161 6.23 -11.59 10.19
CA GLY A 161 4.89 -11.06 9.91
C GLY A 161 4.50 -9.97 10.91
N VAL A 162 4.63 -10.23 12.22
CA VAL A 162 4.39 -9.24 13.28
C VAL A 162 5.21 -7.97 13.07
N SER A 163 6.51 -8.09 12.75
CA SER A 163 7.34 -6.91 12.48
C SER A 163 6.87 -6.11 11.25
N LYS A 164 6.26 -6.76 10.25
CA LYS A 164 5.73 -6.12 9.06
C LYS A 164 4.34 -5.53 9.27
N VAL A 165 3.48 -6.17 10.07
CA VAL A 165 2.22 -5.59 10.57
C VAL A 165 2.51 -4.34 11.39
N ALA A 166 3.52 -4.37 12.27
CA ALA A 166 3.93 -3.21 13.05
C ALA A 166 4.44 -2.05 12.18
N LEU A 167 5.26 -2.34 11.16
CA LEU A 167 5.71 -1.32 10.19
C LEU A 167 4.55 -0.73 9.38
N ASN A 168 3.56 -1.56 9.04
CA ASN A 168 2.34 -1.14 8.37
C ASN A 168 1.53 -0.17 9.22
N GLY A 169 1.26 -0.53 10.48
CA GLY A 169 0.60 0.33 11.45
C GLY A 169 1.35 1.64 11.68
N LEU A 170 2.67 1.59 11.87
CA LEU A 170 3.51 2.78 12.00
C LEU A 170 3.32 3.72 10.80
N THR A 171 3.37 3.19 9.58
CA THR A 171 3.25 3.99 8.35
C THR A 171 1.86 4.62 8.24
N ALA A 172 0.80 3.90 8.61
CA ALA A 172 -0.57 4.44 8.65
C ALA A 172 -0.72 5.57 9.68
N HIS A 173 -0.13 5.42 10.87
CA HIS A 173 -0.14 6.48 11.89
C HIS A 173 0.65 7.73 11.46
N LEU A 174 1.79 7.56 10.78
CA LEU A 174 2.53 8.67 10.18
C LEU A 174 1.71 9.40 9.11
N GLN A 175 1.02 8.65 8.23
CA GLN A 175 0.12 9.25 7.24
C GLN A 175 -1.04 10.00 7.91
N ALA A 176 -1.69 9.42 8.92
CA ALA A 176 -2.80 10.06 9.63
C ALA A 176 -2.36 11.37 10.30
N GLY A 177 -1.17 11.38 10.91
CA GLY A 177 -0.56 12.60 11.44
C GLY A 177 -0.37 13.67 10.37
N GLU A 178 0.15 13.28 9.20
CA GLU A 178 0.36 14.23 8.10
C GLU A 178 -0.96 14.72 7.48
N ASN A 179 -1.98 13.87 7.36
CA ASN A 179 -3.31 14.24 6.84
C ASN A 179 -3.95 15.36 7.66
N THR A 180 -3.76 15.34 8.98
CA THR A 180 -4.31 16.34 9.93
C THR A 180 -3.42 17.57 10.09
N ASN A 181 -2.25 17.62 9.45
CA ASN A 181 -1.33 18.75 9.53
C ASN A 181 -1.92 19.97 8.78
N LYS A 182 -2.36 20.98 9.54
CA LYS A 182 -2.99 22.20 9.01
C LYS A 182 -1.99 23.24 8.52
N ASP A 183 -0.71 23.11 8.89
CA ASP A 183 0.34 24.06 8.54
C ASP A 183 0.91 23.82 7.13
N LYS A 184 0.46 22.74 6.47
CA LYS A 184 0.93 22.34 5.13
C LYS A 184 -0.20 22.31 4.12
N ALA A 185 0.10 22.81 2.92
CA ALA A 185 -0.76 22.62 1.76
C ALA A 185 -0.81 21.13 1.38
N GLU A 186 -1.95 20.66 0.87
CA GLU A 186 -2.19 19.24 0.56
C GLU A 186 -1.10 18.63 -0.35
N GLY A 187 -0.62 19.39 -1.34
CA GLY A 187 0.45 18.93 -2.24
C GLY A 187 1.83 18.78 -1.58
N SER A 188 2.09 19.52 -0.50
CA SER A 188 3.37 19.53 0.25
C SER A 188 3.40 18.56 1.44
N LYS A 189 2.29 17.86 1.71
CA LYS A 189 2.22 16.84 2.75
C LYS A 189 3.04 15.61 2.34
N ILE A 190 3.76 15.04 3.29
CA ILE A 190 4.50 13.79 3.09
C ILE A 190 3.53 12.65 2.84
N ARG A 191 3.66 11.99 1.69
CA ARG A 191 2.93 10.76 1.42
C ARG A 191 3.74 9.55 1.86
N PHE A 192 3.18 8.79 2.77
CA PHE A 192 3.75 7.57 3.33
C PHE A 192 3.12 6.35 2.66
N TYR A 193 3.95 5.46 2.15
CA TYR A 193 3.52 4.24 1.48
C TYR A 193 4.16 3.03 2.15
N THR A 194 3.45 1.91 2.11
CA THR A 194 4.06 0.59 2.30
C THR A 194 3.96 -0.23 1.04
N VAL A 195 4.94 -1.10 0.81
CA VAL A 195 4.95 -1.98 -0.36
C VAL A 195 5.24 -3.44 -0.04
N ALA A 196 4.51 -4.34 -0.68
CA ALA A 196 4.88 -5.73 -0.82
C ALA A 196 5.53 -5.96 -2.19
N PRO A 197 6.85 -6.17 -2.27
CA PRO A 197 7.52 -6.39 -3.55
C PRO A 197 7.34 -7.83 -4.08
N GLY A 198 6.59 -8.68 -3.37
CA GLY A 198 6.47 -10.11 -3.64
C GLY A 198 7.70 -10.92 -3.20
N VAL A 199 7.73 -12.20 -3.56
CA VAL A 199 8.86 -13.10 -3.29
C VAL A 199 9.95 -12.83 -4.32
N LEU A 200 11.10 -12.34 -3.87
CA LEU A 200 12.21 -11.95 -4.75
C LEU A 200 13.38 -12.92 -4.67
N ASN A 201 14.08 -13.14 -5.78
CA ASN A 201 15.33 -13.89 -5.83
C ASN A 201 16.46 -13.04 -5.25
N THR A 202 16.41 -12.86 -3.94
CA THR A 202 17.42 -12.17 -3.14
C THR A 202 17.89 -13.12 -2.06
N THR A 203 19.00 -12.78 -1.41
CA THR A 203 19.48 -13.56 -0.26
C THR A 203 18.53 -13.56 0.95
N LEU A 204 17.39 -12.86 0.90
CA LEU A 204 16.37 -12.84 1.96
C LEU A 204 15.50 -14.11 1.95
N VAL A 205 15.36 -14.75 0.80
CA VAL A 205 14.42 -15.85 0.63
C VAL A 205 15.15 -17.17 0.86
N PHE A 206 14.79 -17.89 1.94
CA PHE A 206 15.23 -19.27 2.22
C PHE A 206 14.81 -20.26 1.11
N LEU A 207 13.92 -19.85 0.20
CA LEU A 207 13.53 -20.53 -1.03
C LEU A 207 14.49 -20.11 -2.17
N HIS A 208 15.73 -20.61 -2.14
CA HIS A 208 16.70 -20.40 -3.22
C HIS A 208 16.05 -20.62 -4.60
N ASN A 209 16.21 -19.66 -5.52
CA ASN A 209 15.82 -19.71 -6.94
C ASN A 209 14.31 -19.79 -7.27
N LYS A 210 13.40 -19.39 -6.37
CA LYS A 210 11.94 -19.36 -6.67
C LYS A 210 11.30 -17.97 -6.67
N GLY A 211 12.08 -16.91 -6.44
CA GLY A 211 11.57 -15.54 -6.43
C GLY A 211 11.72 -14.83 -7.78
N LYS A 212 10.99 -13.73 -7.95
CA LYS A 212 11.10 -12.82 -9.11
C LYS A 212 12.42 -12.04 -9.07
N ASP A 213 12.86 -11.54 -10.21
CA ASP A 213 14.02 -10.63 -10.27
C ASP A 213 13.80 -9.40 -9.37
N PRO A 214 14.80 -8.93 -8.61
CA PRO A 214 14.68 -7.72 -7.78
C PRO A 214 14.23 -6.47 -8.55
N ALA A 215 14.56 -6.33 -9.84
CA ALA A 215 14.08 -5.24 -10.69
C ALA A 215 12.57 -5.33 -10.94
N VAL A 216 12.00 -6.53 -11.05
CA VAL A 216 10.54 -6.72 -11.11
C VAL A 216 9.89 -6.34 -9.78
N GLY A 217 10.52 -6.70 -8.66
CA GLY A 217 10.08 -6.29 -7.33
C GLY A 217 10.17 -4.78 -7.06
N ALA A 218 11.10 -4.10 -7.74
CA ALA A 218 11.27 -2.66 -7.63
C ALA A 218 10.13 -1.87 -8.27
N GLU A 219 9.34 -2.49 -9.16
CA GLU A 219 8.32 -1.81 -9.94
C GLU A 219 7.30 -1.08 -9.06
N VAL A 220 6.80 -1.74 -8.00
CA VAL A 220 5.86 -1.11 -7.06
C VAL A 220 6.44 0.15 -6.41
N VAL A 221 7.74 0.15 -6.10
CA VAL A 221 8.41 1.31 -5.49
C VAL A 221 8.57 2.43 -6.51
N VAL A 222 9.01 2.11 -7.73
CA VAL A 222 9.27 3.11 -8.76
C VAL A 222 7.98 3.74 -9.25
N GLN A 223 6.88 2.98 -9.38
CA GLN A 223 5.56 3.52 -9.69
C GLN A 223 5.12 4.58 -8.66
N LEU A 224 5.29 4.29 -7.36
CA LEU A 224 4.96 5.23 -6.29
C LEU A 224 5.90 6.45 -6.25
N LEU A 225 7.20 6.27 -6.52
CA LEU A 225 8.14 7.40 -6.62
C LEU A 225 7.74 8.37 -7.74
N MET A 226 7.32 7.82 -8.90
CA MET A 226 7.13 8.60 -10.11
C MET A 226 5.69 9.11 -10.32
N SER A 227 4.68 8.48 -9.73
CA SER A 227 3.26 8.86 -9.87
C SER A 227 2.66 9.40 -8.58
N ASP A 228 1.73 10.35 -8.73
CA ASP A 228 0.94 10.94 -7.65
C ASP A 228 -0.49 10.39 -7.55
N GLU A 229 -0.84 9.45 -8.43
CA GLU A 229 -2.20 8.89 -8.54
C GLU A 229 -2.54 7.94 -7.39
N TYR A 230 -1.53 7.42 -6.68
CA TYR A 230 -1.69 6.43 -5.64
C TYR A 230 -1.80 7.08 -4.26
N PRO A 231 -2.88 6.84 -3.49
CA PRO A 231 -3.00 7.36 -2.13
C PRO A 231 -1.95 6.74 -1.18
N GLY A 232 -1.46 7.56 -0.24
CA GLY A 232 -0.64 7.13 0.88
C GLY A 232 -1.48 6.49 2.00
N GLY A 233 -0.83 5.98 3.04
CA GLY A 233 -1.48 5.32 4.18
C GLY A 233 -2.00 3.91 3.88
N THR A 234 -1.69 3.36 2.71
CA THR A 234 -2.07 2.02 2.29
C THR A 234 -0.88 1.17 1.86
N GLN A 235 -1.14 -0.08 1.50
CA GLN A 235 -0.16 -1.04 1.02
C GLN A 235 -0.34 -1.33 -0.46
N TRP A 236 0.76 -1.33 -1.20
CA TRP A 236 0.75 -1.59 -2.64
C TRP A 236 1.59 -2.81 -3.00
N GLU A 237 1.19 -3.50 -4.06
CA GLU A 237 2.01 -4.45 -4.80
C GLU A 237 1.95 -4.18 -6.31
N PHE A 238 2.93 -4.71 -7.04
CA PHE A 238 2.89 -4.74 -8.49
C PHE A 238 2.75 -6.19 -8.96
N LYS A 239 1.59 -6.52 -9.50
CA LYS A 239 1.19 -7.87 -9.85
C LYS A 239 0.37 -7.85 -11.14
N ASP A 240 0.63 -8.80 -12.02
CA ASP A 240 -0.03 -8.92 -13.33
C ASP A 240 0.04 -7.60 -14.13
N ASP A 241 1.24 -7.00 -14.14
CA ASP A 241 1.57 -5.72 -14.78
C ASP A 241 0.73 -4.52 -14.35
N LYS A 242 0.17 -4.58 -13.14
CA LYS A 242 -0.67 -3.52 -12.56
C LYS A 242 -0.32 -3.24 -11.11
N MET A 243 -0.46 -1.97 -10.72
CA MET A 243 -0.48 -1.58 -9.32
C MET A 243 -1.77 -2.08 -8.68
N GLN A 244 -1.63 -2.83 -7.59
CA GLN A 244 -2.75 -3.37 -6.82
C GLN A 244 -2.60 -2.96 -5.37
N GLU A 245 -3.70 -2.54 -4.76
CA GLU A 245 -3.75 -2.24 -3.34
C GLU A 245 -3.96 -3.53 -2.54
N ILE A 246 -3.20 -3.71 -1.46
CA ILE A 246 -3.31 -4.84 -0.54
C ILE A 246 -4.19 -4.42 0.65
N PRO A 247 -5.22 -5.21 1.01
CA PRO A 247 -6.04 -4.92 2.18
C PRO A 247 -5.23 -5.06 3.48
N TRP A 248 -5.46 -4.18 4.45
CA TRP A 248 -4.76 -4.23 5.74
C TRP A 248 -5.32 -5.30 6.68
N GLU A 249 -6.63 -5.27 6.91
CA GLU A 249 -7.33 -6.08 7.89
C GLU A 249 -8.59 -6.73 7.31
N VAL A 250 -9.09 -7.75 8.01
CA VAL A 250 -10.35 -8.40 7.68
C VAL A 250 -11.47 -7.60 8.33
N SER A 251 -12.31 -6.92 7.55
CA SER A 251 -13.58 -6.44 8.08
C SER A 251 -14.58 -7.58 8.07
N TRP A 252 -15.40 -7.65 9.11
CA TRP A 252 -16.56 -8.51 9.13
C TRP A 252 -17.79 -7.64 9.29
N ILE A 253 -18.71 -7.70 8.32
CA ILE A 253 -20.09 -7.21 8.49
C ILE A 253 -20.84 -8.30 9.26
N ARG A 254 -21.37 -7.93 10.42
CA ARG A 254 -22.29 -8.76 11.20
C ARG A 254 -23.70 -8.50 10.69
N LEU A 255 -24.37 -9.53 10.18
CA LEU A 255 -25.79 -9.49 9.89
C LEU A 255 -26.54 -10.24 11.00
N GLU A 256 -27.51 -9.58 11.62
CA GLU A 256 -28.43 -10.16 12.61
C GLU A 256 -29.81 -10.38 11.95
N PRO A 257 -30.08 -11.56 11.36
CA PRO A 257 -31.43 -11.89 10.91
C PRO A 257 -32.41 -12.04 12.08
N GLU A 258 -33.66 -11.59 11.88
CA GLU A 258 -34.76 -11.63 12.86
C GLU A 258 -35.07 -13.05 13.39
N SER A 259 -34.69 -14.09 12.64
CA SER A 259 -34.85 -15.49 13.02
C SER A 259 -33.86 -15.99 14.10
N GLY A 260 -33.02 -15.10 14.65
CA GLY A 260 -32.13 -15.42 15.79
C GLY A 260 -30.86 -16.19 15.42
N GLY A 261 -30.44 -16.15 14.15
CA GLY A 261 -29.16 -16.70 13.69
C GLY A 261 -28.09 -15.62 13.49
N TRP A 262 -26.81 -15.97 13.51
CA TRP A 262 -25.71 -15.03 13.21
C TRP A 262 -25.09 -15.36 11.86
N ILE A 263 -24.85 -14.35 11.01
CA ILE A 263 -24.07 -14.50 9.76
C ILE A 263 -22.94 -13.47 9.77
N TRP A 264 -21.71 -13.94 9.51
CA TRP A 264 -20.53 -13.10 9.32
C TRP A 264 -20.22 -12.98 7.84
N LEU A 265 -20.25 -11.76 7.30
CA LEU A 265 -19.82 -11.45 5.93
C LEU A 265 -18.43 -10.81 5.97
N GLY A 266 -17.44 -11.43 5.33
CA GLY A 266 -16.12 -10.82 5.19
C GLY A 266 -16.14 -9.69 4.16
N VAL A 267 -15.69 -8.50 4.55
CA VAL A 267 -15.41 -7.36 3.67
C VAL A 267 -13.92 -7.02 3.84
N GLY A 268 -13.18 -6.85 2.75
CA GLY A 268 -11.83 -6.30 2.86
C GLY A 268 -11.93 -4.82 3.23
N THR A 269 -11.10 -4.34 4.16
CA THR A 269 -11.13 -2.93 4.59
C THR A 269 -10.90 -1.90 3.48
N ASN A 270 -10.31 -2.31 2.35
CA ASN A 270 -10.12 -1.46 1.18
C ASN A 270 -10.79 -2.01 -0.09
N SER A 271 -11.60 -3.07 0.01
CA SER A 271 -12.31 -3.59 -1.16
C SER A 271 -13.56 -2.76 -1.41
N ARG A 272 -13.56 -2.02 -2.53
CA ARG A 272 -14.73 -1.41 -3.17
C ARG A 272 -15.80 -2.43 -3.62
N TYR A 273 -15.74 -3.67 -3.13
CA TYR A 273 -16.50 -4.84 -3.56
C TYR A 273 -16.77 -5.77 -2.37
N ALA A 274 -17.97 -6.34 -2.30
CA ALA A 274 -18.29 -7.49 -1.46
C ALA A 274 -18.49 -8.71 -2.38
N ASP A 275 -17.78 -9.80 -2.12
CA ASP A 275 -17.91 -11.07 -2.85
C ASP A 275 -18.68 -12.06 -1.96
N ILE A 276 -19.89 -12.43 -2.39
CA ILE A 276 -20.75 -13.41 -1.71
C ILE A 276 -20.68 -14.71 -2.50
N SER A 277 -19.57 -15.44 -2.39
CA SER A 277 -19.46 -16.79 -2.96
C SER A 277 -19.92 -17.84 -1.94
N GLY A 278 -21.24 -17.93 -1.76
CA GLY A 278 -21.93 -18.97 -0.99
C GLY A 278 -23.23 -19.40 -1.68
N PRO A 279 -23.83 -20.55 -1.32
CA PRO A 279 -25.06 -21.01 -1.96
C PRO A 279 -26.16 -19.96 -1.83
N ALA A 280 -26.79 -19.62 -2.95
CA ALA A 280 -27.81 -18.58 -3.06
C ALA A 280 -28.90 -18.77 -2.00
N GLN A 281 -29.04 -17.80 -1.09
CA GLN A 281 -30.14 -17.72 -0.14
C GLN A 281 -30.72 -16.31 -0.15
N SER A 282 -32.05 -16.23 -0.10
CA SER A 282 -32.81 -15.00 0.09
C SER A 282 -32.72 -14.55 1.55
N TYR A 283 -32.42 -13.28 1.80
CA TYR A 283 -32.35 -12.72 3.14
C TYR A 283 -33.25 -11.50 3.25
N THR A 284 -34.16 -11.51 4.21
CA THR A 284 -35.05 -10.39 4.52
C THR A 284 -34.44 -9.65 5.72
N LEU A 285 -34.16 -8.35 5.56
CA LEU A 285 -33.70 -7.48 6.64
C LEU A 285 -34.94 -6.84 7.29
N GLY A 286 -35.05 -6.96 8.61
CA GLY A 286 -36.14 -6.39 9.41
C GLY A 286 -36.15 -4.86 9.49
N ASP A 287 -37.23 -4.31 10.03
CA ASP A 287 -37.63 -2.88 10.05
C ASP A 287 -36.68 -1.89 10.80
N SER A 288 -35.44 -2.28 11.11
CA SER A 288 -34.49 -1.42 11.82
C SER A 288 -33.53 -0.72 10.85
N PRO A 289 -33.43 0.63 10.89
CA PRO A 289 -32.64 1.40 9.94
C PRO A 289 -31.14 1.18 10.15
N LEU A 290 -30.48 0.57 9.17
CA LEU A 290 -29.02 0.56 9.06
C LEU A 290 -28.57 1.85 8.35
N GLU A 291 -27.90 2.73 9.08
CA GLU A 291 -27.10 3.81 8.47
C GLU A 291 -25.75 3.24 8.02
N LEU A 292 -25.65 2.91 6.72
CA LEU A 292 -24.35 2.61 6.10
C LEU A 292 -23.59 3.92 5.92
N THR A 293 -22.68 4.21 6.84
CA THR A 293 -21.80 5.38 6.77
C THR A 293 -20.69 5.15 5.75
N ALA A 294 -21.00 5.47 4.49
CA ALA A 294 -20.12 5.69 3.34
C ALA A 294 -19.28 4.50 2.81
N GLY A 295 -19.25 4.35 1.47
CA GLY A 295 -18.19 3.59 0.76
C GLY A 295 -18.62 2.39 -0.07
N LEU A 296 -19.91 2.01 -0.09
CA LEU A 296 -20.40 0.88 -0.88
C LEU A 296 -20.63 1.29 -2.35
N LEU A 297 -19.70 0.94 -3.26
CA LEU A 297 -19.73 1.37 -4.66
C LEU A 297 -20.49 0.40 -5.59
N GLN A 298 -20.53 -0.89 -5.25
CA GLN A 298 -21.16 -1.93 -6.06
C GLN A 298 -21.66 -3.09 -5.19
N VAL A 299 -22.82 -3.64 -5.57
CA VAL A 299 -23.41 -4.87 -5.01
C VAL A 299 -23.69 -5.83 -6.15
N THR A 300 -23.26 -7.09 -6.00
CA THR A 300 -23.45 -8.16 -7.00
C THR A 300 -23.92 -9.44 -6.32
N GLY A 301 -24.91 -10.12 -6.90
CA GLY A 301 -25.34 -11.46 -6.46
C GLY A 301 -26.37 -11.51 -5.33
N ILE A 302 -26.97 -10.38 -4.95
CA ILE A 302 -28.09 -10.34 -4.00
C ILE A 302 -29.41 -10.49 -4.77
N LEU A 303 -30.36 -11.27 -4.22
CA LEU A 303 -31.69 -11.51 -4.81
C LEU A 303 -32.72 -10.44 -4.42
N GLU A 304 -32.59 -9.88 -3.21
CA GLU A 304 -33.48 -8.85 -2.66
C GLU A 304 -32.74 -8.03 -1.60
N VAL A 305 -33.01 -6.72 -1.53
CA VAL A 305 -32.52 -5.82 -0.48
C VAL A 305 -33.71 -5.01 0.03
N THR A 306 -33.99 -5.09 1.32
CA THR A 306 -35.07 -4.35 2.01
C THR A 306 -34.50 -3.53 3.18
N GLY A 307 -35.08 -2.34 3.45
CA GLY A 307 -34.75 -1.52 4.63
C GLY A 307 -33.61 -0.50 4.52
N LEU A 308 -33.04 -0.27 3.32
CA LEU A 308 -31.98 0.72 3.08
C LEU A 308 -32.56 2.12 2.84
N ARG A 309 -32.39 3.04 3.80
CA ARG A 309 -32.94 4.40 3.73
C ARG A 309 -32.11 5.34 2.84
N GLU A 310 -30.79 5.17 2.80
CA GLU A 310 -29.87 5.98 1.99
C GLU A 310 -28.58 5.19 1.65
N VAL A 311 -28.08 5.30 0.42
CA VAL A 311 -26.77 4.79 0.02
C VAL A 311 -26.01 5.87 -0.76
N PRO A 312 -25.21 6.71 -0.08
CA PRO A 312 -24.45 7.75 -0.75
C PRO A 312 -23.40 7.14 -1.71
N ALA A 313 -23.40 7.59 -2.97
CA ALA A 313 -22.42 7.24 -4.01
C ALA A 313 -22.49 5.84 -4.65
N LEU A 314 -23.63 5.13 -4.54
CA LEU A 314 -23.85 3.87 -5.28
C LEU A 314 -23.96 4.15 -6.79
N ARG A 315 -23.04 3.61 -7.59
CA ARG A 315 -22.96 3.91 -9.04
C ARG A 315 -23.63 2.88 -9.92
N GLU A 316 -23.61 1.61 -9.52
CA GLU A 316 -24.10 0.50 -10.32
C GLU A 316 -24.67 -0.61 -9.44
N VAL A 317 -25.80 -1.17 -9.89
CA VAL A 317 -26.47 -2.33 -9.28
C VAL A 317 -26.76 -3.32 -10.40
N THR A 318 -26.24 -4.54 -10.29
CA THR A 318 -26.39 -5.58 -11.31
C THR A 318 -26.89 -6.88 -10.70
N GLY A 319 -27.96 -7.44 -11.27
CA GLY A 319 -28.51 -8.74 -10.88
C GLY A 319 -29.65 -8.72 -9.87
N LEU A 320 -30.19 -7.55 -9.49
CA LEU A 320 -31.43 -7.46 -8.70
C LEU A 320 -32.65 -7.60 -9.63
N PRO A 321 -33.51 -8.63 -9.45
CA PRO A 321 -34.78 -8.73 -10.17
C PRO A 321 -35.83 -7.74 -9.67
N GLU A 322 -35.79 -7.34 -8.38
CA GLU A 322 -36.65 -6.32 -7.76
C GLU A 322 -35.88 -5.51 -6.71
N VAL A 323 -36.30 -4.27 -6.47
CA VAL A 323 -35.80 -3.37 -5.42
C VAL A 323 -37.02 -2.75 -4.73
N ASN A 324 -37.30 -3.12 -3.48
CA ASN A 324 -38.45 -2.64 -2.72
C ASN A 324 -37.99 -1.78 -1.53
N GLY A 325 -38.64 -0.63 -1.33
CA GLY A 325 -38.44 0.23 -0.15
C GLY A 325 -37.34 1.30 -0.27
N LEU A 326 -36.78 1.55 -1.46
CA LEU A 326 -35.88 2.68 -1.67
C LEU A 326 -36.68 3.98 -1.85
N LEU A 327 -36.57 4.89 -0.88
CA LEU A 327 -37.27 6.19 -0.87
C LEU A 327 -36.60 7.24 -1.78
N GLU A 328 -35.26 7.21 -1.92
CA GLU A 328 -34.53 8.15 -2.77
C GLU A 328 -33.23 7.53 -3.29
N VAL A 329 -32.87 7.79 -4.56
CA VAL A 329 -31.58 7.37 -5.15
C VAL A 329 -30.88 8.57 -5.75
N ASN A 330 -29.84 9.08 -5.09
CA ASN A 330 -29.02 10.18 -5.61
C ASN A 330 -27.76 9.64 -6.32
N GLY A 331 -27.63 9.95 -7.62
CA GLY A 331 -26.41 9.68 -8.41
C GLY A 331 -26.37 8.38 -9.23
N LEU A 332 -27.49 7.69 -9.40
CA LEU A 332 -27.56 6.47 -10.23
C LEU A 332 -27.42 6.81 -11.72
N LEU A 333 -26.41 6.27 -12.38
CA LEU A 333 -26.12 6.58 -13.79
C LEU A 333 -26.83 5.62 -14.77
N ALA A 334 -27.09 4.38 -14.38
CA ALA A 334 -27.79 3.39 -15.21
C ALA A 334 -28.37 2.23 -14.37
N VAL A 335 -29.45 1.63 -14.87
CA VAL A 335 -30.00 0.35 -14.39
C VAL A 335 -29.99 -0.63 -15.56
N ALA A 336 -29.25 -1.73 -15.44
CA ALA A 336 -29.20 -2.77 -16.47
C ALA A 336 -29.88 -4.04 -15.96
N ALA A 337 -31.11 -4.29 -16.41
CA ALA A 337 -31.78 -5.56 -16.19
C ALA A 337 -31.24 -6.61 -17.20
N ARG A 338 -30.82 -7.78 -16.71
CA ARG A 338 -30.67 -8.98 -17.55
C ARG A 338 -31.53 -10.09 -16.96
N GLY A 339 -32.78 -10.16 -17.41
CA GLY A 339 -33.62 -11.33 -17.24
C GLY A 339 -33.43 -12.33 -18.39
N PRO A 340 -33.62 -13.65 -18.19
CA PRO A 340 -33.34 -14.65 -19.22
C PRO A 340 -34.29 -14.65 -20.43
N ASN A 341 -35.37 -13.85 -20.44
CA ASN A 341 -36.30 -13.79 -21.56
C ASN A 341 -36.99 -12.42 -21.60
N TYR A 342 -37.27 -11.96 -22.83
CA TYR A 342 -37.94 -10.73 -23.27
C TYR A 342 -37.03 -9.58 -23.74
N MET A 343 -37.08 -9.39 -25.05
CA MET A 343 -36.81 -8.10 -25.70
C MET A 343 -37.84 -7.07 -25.21
N ASN A 344 -37.38 -6.01 -24.56
CA ASN A 344 -37.81 -4.63 -24.83
C ASN A 344 -37.00 -3.65 -23.98
N THR A 345 -36.39 -2.68 -24.68
CA THR A 345 -35.89 -1.44 -24.11
C THR A 345 -37.06 -0.65 -23.53
N GLY A 346 -37.09 -0.46 -22.20
CA GLY A 346 -38.04 0.42 -21.53
C GLY A 346 -37.32 1.31 -20.53
N ILE A 347 -37.25 2.61 -20.84
CA ILE A 347 -36.86 3.65 -19.86
C ILE A 347 -38.07 3.84 -18.94
N LEU A 348 -37.93 3.53 -17.65
CA LEU A 348 -38.95 3.84 -16.65
C LEU A 348 -38.98 5.37 -16.44
N LYS A 349 -40.13 6.00 -16.74
CA LYS A 349 -40.44 7.36 -16.32
C LYS A 349 -40.90 7.33 -14.86
N SER A 350 -40.42 8.28 -14.06
CA SER A 350 -40.88 8.50 -12.69
C SER A 350 -42.37 8.89 -12.65
N ASP A 351 -43.12 8.26 -11.76
CA ASP A 351 -44.44 8.72 -11.35
C ASP A 351 -44.25 9.80 -10.27
N PRO A 352 -44.80 11.02 -10.39
CA PRO A 352 -44.52 12.10 -9.45
C PRO A 352 -45.24 11.99 -8.10
N ASN A 353 -46.00 10.92 -7.84
CA ASN A 353 -46.86 10.80 -6.66
C ASN A 353 -46.56 9.62 -5.72
N VAL A 354 -45.36 9.02 -5.78
CA VAL A 354 -44.91 8.04 -4.78
C VAL A 354 -43.54 8.41 -4.26
#